data_AF-A0AAD5X1N7-F1
#
_entry.id   AF-A0AAD5X1N7-F1
#
_cell.length_a   1.000
_cell.length_b   1.000
_cell.length_c   1.000
_cell.angle_alpha   90.00
_cell.angle_beta   90.00
_cell.angle_gamma   90.00
#
_symmetry.space_group_name_H-M   'P 1'
#
loop_
_entity.id
_entity.type
_entity.pdbx_description
1 polymer ?
#
loop_
_entity_poly.entity_id
_entity_poly.type
_entity_poly.pdbx_seq_one_letter_code
_entity_poly.pdbx_strand_id
1 'polypeptide(L)'
;ERSRERGGERDVSAVIGGAGSTSGSDVGSPVFVPGEQQGQGGGGAGAQAQPIDGREFFKKARGRLSYDEFTTLLWNVKAYNAREQSRHRTLDNLSDLLNDRHRDLYDQFERLLMR
;
A
#
# COMPACT_ATOMS: atom_id res chain seq x y z
N GLU A 1 45.61 15.76 -30.18
CA GLU A 1 45.27 15.59 -28.75
C GLU A 1 43.87 14.96 -28.65
N ARG A 2 43.71 13.72 -29.13
CA ARG A 2 43.73 12.45 -28.37
C ARG A 2 42.84 12.44 -27.12
N SER A 3 41.71 11.75 -27.28
CA SER A 3 41.25 10.64 -26.45
C SER A 3 41.00 10.93 -24.96
N ARG A 4 39.71 10.91 -24.59
CA ARG A 4 39.31 10.43 -23.27
C ARG A 4 38.44 9.18 -23.43
N GLU A 5 39.15 8.06 -23.43
CA GLU A 5 38.63 6.74 -23.12
C GLU A 5 38.23 6.68 -21.63
N ARG A 6 37.02 6.21 -21.36
CA ARG A 6 36.60 5.49 -20.13
C ARG A 6 35.56 4.48 -20.63
N GLY A 7 35.76 3.17 -20.65
CA GLY A 7 36.59 2.32 -19.80
C GLY A 7 35.68 1.63 -18.79
N GLY A 8 35.49 0.31 -18.94
CA GLY A 8 35.20 -0.58 -17.81
C GLY A 8 33.89 -1.37 -17.87
N GLU A 9 33.86 -2.40 -18.72
CA GLU A 9 33.16 -3.67 -18.46
C GLU A 9 33.37 -4.15 -17.02
N ARG A 10 32.30 -4.57 -16.35
CA ARG A 10 32.36 -5.54 -15.24
C ARG A 10 31.14 -6.45 -15.30
N ASP A 11 31.33 -7.56 -16.01
CA ASP A 11 30.68 -8.83 -15.73
C ASP A 11 31.10 -9.30 -14.33
N VAL A 12 30.13 -9.62 -13.48
CA VAL A 12 30.37 -10.32 -12.20
C VAL A 12 29.35 -11.45 -12.07
N SER A 13 29.55 -12.49 -12.87
CA SER A 13 29.03 -13.82 -12.61
C SER A 13 29.81 -14.46 -11.45
N ALA A 14 29.17 -14.84 -10.34
CA ALA A 14 29.68 -15.85 -9.42
C ALA A 14 28.63 -16.35 -8.40
N VAL A 15 28.18 -17.56 -8.70
CA VAL A 15 27.81 -18.68 -7.82
C VAL A 15 28.30 -18.64 -6.36
N ILE A 16 27.36 -18.89 -5.44
CA ILE A 16 27.51 -19.49 -4.10
C ILE A 16 26.13 -20.08 -3.77
N GLY A 17 25.87 -21.38 -3.60
CA GLY A 17 26.71 -22.45 -3.06
C GLY A 17 26.59 -22.47 -1.55
N GLY A 18 25.68 -23.27 -0.97
CA GLY A 18 25.60 -23.44 0.49
C GLY A 18 24.41 -24.25 0.98
N ALA A 19 24.67 -25.52 1.31
CA ALA A 19 23.77 -26.48 1.94
C ALA A 19 23.69 -26.32 3.48
N GLY A 20 22.66 -26.92 4.08
CA GLY A 20 22.54 -27.17 5.53
C GLY A 20 21.06 -27.14 5.96
N SER A 21 20.44 -28.28 6.27
CA SER A 21 20.22 -28.79 7.65
C SER A 21 19.32 -27.85 8.48
N THR A 22 18.19 -28.25 9.06
CA THR A 22 18.04 -29.33 10.04
C THR A 22 16.56 -29.72 10.24
N SER A 23 16.38 -30.91 10.79
CA SER A 23 15.17 -31.54 11.31
C SER A 23 14.18 -30.60 12.03
N GLY A 24 12.92 -30.65 11.61
CA GLY A 24 11.76 -30.11 12.32
C GLY A 24 10.88 -31.26 12.81
N SER A 25 10.93 -31.49 14.11
CA SER A 25 10.26 -32.54 14.87
C SER A 25 8.76 -32.58 14.63
N ASP A 26 8.22 -33.79 14.53
CA ASP A 26 6.79 -34.04 14.59
C ASP A 26 6.28 -33.64 15.98
N VAL A 27 5.34 -32.70 16.00
CA VAL A 27 4.57 -32.37 17.18
C VAL A 27 3.13 -32.72 16.89
N GLY A 28 2.73 -33.86 17.44
CA GLY A 28 1.44 -34.09 18.08
C GLY A 28 0.22 -33.55 17.36
N SER A 29 -0.46 -34.46 16.66
CA SER A 29 -1.86 -34.37 16.23
C SER A 29 -2.75 -33.59 17.20
N PRO A 30 -3.44 -32.52 16.78
CA PRO A 30 -4.49 -31.91 17.59
C PRO A 30 -5.73 -32.82 17.57
N VAL A 31 -6.15 -33.23 18.76
CA VAL A 31 -7.41 -33.93 19.02
C VAL A 31 -8.57 -33.09 18.49
N PHE A 32 -9.29 -33.63 17.51
CA PHE A 32 -10.54 -33.09 16.99
C PHE A 32 -11.66 -33.34 18.02
N VAL A 33 -12.11 -32.27 18.65
CA VAL A 33 -13.35 -32.22 19.46
C VAL A 33 -14.50 -31.73 18.57
N PRO A 34 -15.48 -32.58 18.21
CA PRO A 34 -16.71 -32.11 17.60
C PRO A 34 -17.72 -31.81 18.70
N GLY A 35 -17.93 -30.53 19.01
CA GLY A 35 -18.91 -30.10 20.00
C GLY A 35 -19.25 -28.62 19.84
N GLU A 36 -20.56 -28.38 19.73
CA GLU A 36 -21.26 -27.11 19.75
C GLU A 36 -21.14 -26.14 18.55
N GLN A 37 -22.24 -26.12 17.83
CA GLN A 37 -22.73 -25.04 16.98
C GLN A 37 -22.72 -23.70 17.73
N GLN A 38 -22.13 -22.67 17.11
CA GLN A 38 -22.84 -21.39 17.04
C GLN A 38 -22.39 -20.60 15.80
N GLY A 39 -23.29 -20.53 14.82
CA GLY A 39 -23.17 -19.60 13.72
C GLY A 39 -23.26 -18.17 14.23
N GLN A 40 -22.23 -17.37 13.94
CA GLN A 40 -22.39 -15.94 13.76
C GLN A 40 -21.32 -15.46 12.78
N GLY A 41 -21.72 -15.44 11.50
CA GLY A 41 -20.99 -14.72 10.48
C GLY A 41 -21.15 -13.21 10.66
N GLY A 42 -20.25 -12.48 10.01
CA GLY A 42 -20.46 -11.08 9.67
C GLY A 42 -19.95 -10.10 10.71
N GLY A 43 -18.69 -9.68 10.54
CA GLY A 43 -18.19 -8.49 11.19
C GLY A 43 -18.95 -7.23 10.78
N GLY A 44 -18.83 -6.20 11.63
CA GLY A 44 -19.03 -4.81 11.24
C GLY A 44 -20.42 -4.25 11.54
N ALA A 45 -20.75 -4.05 12.82
CA ALA A 45 -21.84 -3.17 13.22
C ALA A 45 -21.33 -2.19 14.31
N GLY A 46 -20.40 -1.34 13.91
CA GLY A 46 -20.05 -0.11 14.61
C GLY A 46 -20.55 1.07 13.78
N ALA A 47 -21.87 1.17 13.58
CA ALA A 47 -22.51 2.33 12.96
C ALA A 47 -22.53 3.50 13.97
N GLN A 48 -21.34 4.03 14.27
CA GLN A 48 -21.19 5.34 14.87
C GLN A 48 -21.14 6.33 13.70
N ALA A 49 -22.12 7.22 13.62
CA ALA A 49 -22.28 8.30 12.63
C ALA A 49 -21.06 8.51 11.72
N GLN A 50 -21.03 7.86 10.54
CA GLN A 50 -19.78 7.62 9.79
C GLN A 50 -19.16 8.96 9.39
N PRO A 51 -18.06 9.39 10.04
CA PRO A 51 -17.24 10.46 9.49
C PRO A 51 -16.71 9.95 8.15
N ILE A 52 -16.61 10.79 7.11
CA ILE A 52 -16.10 10.39 5.78
C ILE A 52 -14.87 9.49 5.99
N ASP A 53 -15.05 8.20 5.76
CA ASP A 53 -14.14 7.18 6.29
C ASP A 53 -12.92 7.15 5.38
N GLY A 54 -11.78 7.65 5.86
CA GLY A 54 -10.52 7.54 5.12
C GLY A 54 -10.28 6.09 4.67
N ARG A 55 -10.75 5.13 5.47
CA ARG A 55 -10.73 3.69 5.16
C ARG A 55 -11.49 3.32 3.87
N GLU A 56 -12.69 3.85 3.67
CA GLU A 56 -13.48 3.60 2.45
C GLU A 56 -12.89 4.32 1.24
N PHE A 57 -12.31 5.50 1.44
CA PHE A 57 -11.55 6.19 0.39
C PHE A 57 -10.37 5.34 -0.10
N PHE A 58 -9.51 4.83 0.79
CA PHE A 58 -8.36 4.02 0.39
C PHE A 58 -8.79 2.72 -0.30
N LYS A 59 -9.87 2.09 0.17
CA LYS A 59 -10.44 0.90 -0.46
C LYS A 59 -10.94 1.18 -1.88
N LYS A 60 -11.66 2.30 -2.07
CA LYS A 60 -12.15 2.73 -3.39
C LYS A 60 -10.99 3.14 -4.32
N ALA A 61 -10.03 3.90 -3.80
CA ALA A 61 -8.84 4.32 -4.53
C ALA A 61 -8.02 3.12 -5.00
N ARG A 62 -7.84 2.09 -4.17
CA ARG A 62 -7.08 0.87 -4.54
C ARG A 62 -7.68 0.11 -5.73
N GLY A 63 -9.01 0.09 -5.85
CA GLY A 63 -9.72 -0.57 -6.95
C GLY A 63 -9.91 0.28 -8.20
N ARG A 64 -9.68 1.60 -8.11
CA ARG A 64 -9.85 2.55 -9.21
C ARG A 64 -8.52 3.01 -9.82
N LEU A 65 -7.47 3.11 -9.01
CA LEU A 65 -6.14 3.57 -9.41
C LEU A 65 -5.24 2.37 -9.74
N SER A 66 -4.34 2.59 -10.69
CA SER A 66 -3.24 1.67 -10.95
C SER A 66 -2.31 1.59 -9.75
N TYR A 67 -1.48 0.54 -9.69
CA TYR A 67 -0.55 0.36 -8.57
C TYR A 67 0.42 1.54 -8.41
N ASP A 68 0.94 2.07 -9.52
CA ASP A 68 1.84 3.23 -9.54
C ASP A 68 1.13 4.50 -9.05
N GLU A 69 -0.10 4.73 -9.55
CA GLU A 69 -0.92 5.86 -9.15
C GLU A 69 -1.25 5.80 -7.64
N PHE A 70 -1.68 4.63 -7.17
CA PHE A 70 -1.99 4.42 -5.76
C PHE A 70 -0.76 4.59 -4.85
N THR A 71 0.43 4.19 -5.30
CA THR A 71 1.68 4.38 -4.55
C THR A 71 2.01 5.87 -4.43
N THR A 72 1.81 6.64 -5.49
CA THR A 72 1.99 8.09 -5.48
C THR A 72 0.99 8.79 -4.55
N LEU A 73 -0.26 8.32 -4.50
CA LEU A 73 -1.25 8.77 -3.51
C LEU A 73 -0.77 8.55 -2.06
N LEU A 74 -0.24 7.35 -1.75
CA LEU A 74 0.28 7.04 -0.42
C LEU A 74 1.47 7.93 -0.04
N TRP A 75 2.37 8.20 -0.99
CA TRP A 75 3.51 9.11 -0.77
C TRP A 75 3.01 10.52 -0.41
N ASN A 76 2.06 11.05 -1.16
CA ASN A 76 1.46 12.38 -0.92
C ASN A 76 0.77 12.47 0.45
N VAL A 77 0.00 11.44 0.82
CA VAL A 77 -0.64 11.34 2.15
C VAL A 77 0.41 11.31 3.25
N LYS A 78 1.48 10.52 3.07
CA LYS A 78 2.55 10.40 4.05
C LYS A 78 3.31 11.72 4.23
N ALA A 79 3.65 12.40 3.13
CA ALA A 79 4.32 13.71 3.15
C ALA A 79 3.46 14.81 3.80
N TYR A 80 2.14 14.79 3.53
CA TYR A 80 1.19 15.68 4.20
C TYR A 80 1.13 15.41 5.71
N ASN A 81 1.04 14.13 6.11
CA ASN A 81 1.01 13.73 7.53
C ASN A 81 2.33 14.06 8.27
N ALA A 82 3.47 14.02 7.58
CA ALA A 82 4.77 14.42 8.12
C ALA A 82 4.93 15.95 8.25
N ARG A 83 3.93 16.74 7.82
CA ARG A 83 4.00 18.21 7.69
C ARG A 83 5.12 18.70 6.75
N GLU A 84 5.64 17.81 5.89
CA GLU A 84 6.62 18.15 4.86
C GLU A 84 5.96 18.78 3.63
N GLN A 85 4.68 18.49 3.42
CA GLN A 85 3.91 18.99 2.29
C GLN A 85 2.67 19.77 2.74
N SER A 86 2.46 20.95 2.15
CA SER A 86 1.26 21.76 2.40
C SER A 86 0.04 21.17 1.69
N ARG A 87 -1.16 21.38 2.26
CA ARG A 87 -2.44 20.94 1.68
C ARG A 87 -2.56 21.28 0.19
N HIS A 88 -2.27 22.52 -0.18
CA HIS A 88 -2.34 22.99 -1.56
C HIS A 88 -1.43 22.17 -2.49
N ARG A 89 -0.20 21.89 -2.06
CA ARG A 89 0.77 21.07 -2.83
C ARG A 89 0.30 19.62 -2.97
N THR A 90 -0.31 19.05 -1.93
CA THR A 90 -0.90 17.70 -1.97
C THR A 90 -2.06 17.61 -2.94
N LEU A 91 -2.93 18.62 -2.95
CA LEU A 91 -4.03 18.68 -3.90
C LEU A 91 -3.54 18.88 -5.34
N ASP A 92 -2.54 19.73 -5.57
CA ASP A 92 -1.95 19.92 -6.89
C ASP A 92 -1.35 18.61 -7.45
N ASN A 93 -0.52 17.92 -6.66
CA ASN A 93 0.03 16.61 -7.05
C ASN A 93 -1.06 15.55 -7.29
N LEU A 94 -2.14 15.59 -6.51
CA LEU A 94 -3.27 14.69 -6.68
C LEU A 94 -4.15 15.01 -7.89
N SER A 95 -4.22 16.28 -8.29
CA SER A 95 -4.93 16.69 -9.50
C SER A 95 -4.24 16.14 -10.75
N ASP A 96 -2.90 16.15 -10.76
CA ASP A 96 -2.09 15.56 -11.83
C ASP A 96 -2.19 14.02 -11.84
N LEU A 97 -2.19 13.41 -10.65
CA LEU A 97 -2.29 11.97 -10.48
C LEU A 97 -3.66 11.39 -10.85
N LEU A 98 -4.73 11.96 -10.30
CA LEU A 98 -6.10 11.46 -10.48
C LEU A 98 -6.67 11.89 -11.83
N ASN A 99 -6.13 12.96 -12.42
CA ASN A 99 -6.56 13.56 -13.68
C ASN A 99 -8.09 13.74 -13.76
N ASP A 100 -8.64 14.06 -14.93
CA ASP A 100 -10.10 14.13 -15.13
C ASP A 100 -10.80 12.76 -14.93
N ARG A 101 -10.04 11.66 -15.04
CA ARG A 101 -10.57 10.29 -15.01
C ARG A 101 -11.05 9.85 -13.63
N HIS A 102 -10.43 10.37 -12.58
CA HIS A 102 -10.73 10.00 -11.19
C HIS A 102 -11.05 11.22 -10.32
N ARG A 103 -11.67 12.24 -10.91
CA ARG A 103 -12.09 13.48 -10.23
C ARG A 103 -12.97 13.23 -8.99
N ASP A 104 -13.75 12.15 -8.98
CA ASP A 104 -14.56 11.77 -7.80
C ASP A 104 -13.72 11.37 -6.58
N LEU A 105 -12.52 10.82 -6.81
CA LEU A 105 -11.57 10.53 -5.73
C LEU A 105 -10.92 11.81 -5.23
N TYR A 106 -10.64 12.77 -6.11
CA TYR A 106 -10.08 14.06 -5.75
C TYR A 106 -11.01 14.84 -4.81
N ASP A 107 -12.30 14.96 -5.18
CA ASP A 107 -13.30 15.66 -4.36
C ASP A 107 -13.46 15.01 -2.97
N GLN A 108 -13.49 13.67 -2.91
CA GLN A 108 -13.53 12.95 -1.64
C GLN A 108 -12.28 13.19 -0.80
N PHE A 109 -11.09 13.21 -1.40
CA PHE A 109 -9.84 13.45 -0.70
C PHE A 109 -9.74 14.89 -0.16
N GLU A 110 -10.16 15.88 -0.95
CA GLU A 110 -10.21 17.29 -0.53
C GLU A 110 -11.12 17.46 0.70
N ARG A 111 -12.30 16.83 0.67
CA ARG A 111 -13.24 16.83 1.80
C ARG A 111 -12.67 16.10 3.03
N LEU A 112 -11.85 15.07 2.83
CA LEU A 112 -11.13 14.38 3.90
C LEU A 112 -10.03 15.26 4.52
N LEU A 113 -9.35 16.08 3.73
CA LEU A 113 -8.29 16.98 4.19
C LEU A 113 -8.79 18.26 4.84
N MET A 114 -10.00 18.72 4.51
CA MET A 114 -10.61 19.95 5.05
C MET A 114 -11.20 19.80 6.46
N ARG A 115 -11.19 18.60 7.04
CA ARG A 115 -11.57 18.36 8.44
C ARG A 115 -10.37 18.51 9.38
#